data_AF-A0A3M7AQQ8-F1
#
_entry.id   AF-A0A3M7AQQ8-F1
#
_cell.length_a   1.000
_cell.length_b   1.000
_cell.length_c   1.000
_cell.angle_alpha   90.00
_cell.angle_beta   90.00
_cell.angle_gamma   90.00
#
_symmetry.space_group_name_H-M   'P 1'
#
loop_
_entity.id
_entity.type
_entity.pdbx_description
1 polymer ?
#
loop_
_entity_poly.entity_id
_entity_poly.type
_entity_poly.pdbx_seq_one_letter_code
_entity_poly.pdbx_strand_id
1 'polypeptide(L)'
;MRFQDAVLSLLVPIALAETNDTFFNPILPGFHPDPSCISVPELDWTFFCATSSFSAFPGIPIHASKDLVHWKLISNALARPEQLPDLAIINGSTSGIWAPSIRYHDGTFYIMTTLVFDHEPQSNVSRWDNFLISTTDPYNSTAWSDPIHFPFVGYDTDPFWDPQDNNKTYVTGSHAYRIYPAITQAPIDLNTGELEYDPVILWNGTGGQAPEGPHVYYKDDYYYLMIAEGGTGIGHMETIARSRSLHDEYYHAYEGNPIVTNANTSAYFQTVGHADLFQDRKGQWWGVALSTRSGPEYEVFPMGRESVLAPVTWPEGGWPIWSNITGKMEGWPLPPSEPITQGEGKLINTPDDLTFPPNSTLPPQLIHWRIPVRENYQVSAPNH
;
A
#
# COMPACT_ATOMS: atom_id res chain seq x y z
N MET A 1 28.33 -35.03 57.71
CA MET A 1 27.70 -34.03 56.82
C MET A 1 28.75 -33.56 55.84
N ARG A 2 28.65 -33.94 54.56
CA ARG A 2 29.47 -33.41 53.47
C ARG A 2 28.54 -32.56 52.60
N PHE A 3 28.79 -31.27 52.51
CA PHE A 3 28.15 -30.41 51.51
C PHE A 3 28.96 -30.53 50.22
N GLN A 4 28.28 -30.89 49.13
CA GLN A 4 28.80 -30.80 47.77
C GLN A 4 28.37 -29.44 47.21
N ASP A 5 29.35 -28.59 46.90
CA ASP A 5 29.11 -27.33 46.20
C ASP A 5 28.82 -27.64 44.72
N ALA A 6 27.58 -27.39 44.30
CA ALA A 6 27.20 -27.44 42.90
C ALA A 6 27.50 -26.08 42.25
N VAL A 7 28.50 -26.05 41.37
CA VAL A 7 28.78 -24.89 40.52
C VAL A 7 27.75 -24.89 39.39
N LEU A 8 26.78 -23.97 39.47
CA LEU A 8 25.82 -23.73 38.41
C LEU A 8 26.51 -22.89 37.32
N SER A 9 26.81 -23.52 36.19
CA SER A 9 27.36 -22.83 35.02
C SER A 9 26.23 -22.07 34.30
N LEU A 10 26.25 -20.74 34.41
CA LEU A 10 25.37 -19.85 33.65
C LEU A 10 25.80 -19.83 32.19
N LEU A 11 25.10 -20.61 31.35
CA LEU A 11 25.16 -20.45 29.89
C LEU A 11 24.39 -19.17 29.53
N VAL A 12 25.13 -18.09 29.27
CA VAL A 12 24.59 -16.90 28.60
C VAL A 12 24.34 -17.28 27.14
N PRO A 13 23.13 -17.14 26.61
CA PRO A 13 22.90 -17.34 25.19
C PRO A 13 23.64 -16.23 24.44
N ILE A 14 24.66 -16.61 23.68
CA ILE A 14 25.27 -15.75 22.67
C ILE A 14 24.21 -15.59 21.59
N ALA A 15 23.51 -14.45 21.57
CA ALA A 15 22.74 -14.05 20.41
C ALA A 15 23.74 -13.93 19.25
N LEU A 16 23.65 -14.85 18.29
CA LEU A 16 24.33 -14.67 17.01
C LEU A 16 23.76 -13.38 16.42
N ALA A 17 24.60 -12.35 16.26
CA ALA A 17 24.22 -11.18 15.50
C ALA A 17 23.88 -11.67 14.09
N GLU A 18 22.59 -11.64 13.72
CA GLU A 18 22.21 -11.94 12.35
C GLU A 18 22.86 -10.90 11.44
N THR A 19 23.53 -11.37 10.39
CA THR A 19 24.22 -10.50 9.44
C THR A 19 23.20 -9.81 8.55
N ASN A 20 23.39 -8.52 8.31
CA ASN A 20 22.55 -7.76 7.38
C ASN A 20 22.61 -8.35 5.96
N ASP A 21 21.48 -8.33 5.27
CA ASP A 21 21.37 -8.69 3.86
C ASP A 21 21.34 -7.46 2.95
N THR A 22 21.62 -7.69 1.67
CA THR A 22 21.57 -6.66 0.61
C THR A 22 20.45 -6.98 -0.38
N PHE A 23 19.68 -5.96 -0.76
CA PHE A 23 18.71 -6.04 -1.86
C PHE A 23 18.72 -4.76 -2.70
N PHE A 24 17.97 -4.74 -3.80
CA PHE A 24 17.91 -3.61 -4.72
C PHE A 24 16.49 -3.07 -4.86
N ASN A 25 16.39 -1.75 -4.84
CA ASN A 25 15.18 -1.01 -5.20
C ASN A 25 15.19 -0.64 -6.69
N PRO A 26 14.00 -0.45 -7.30
CA PRO A 26 12.66 -0.66 -6.72
C PRO A 26 12.31 -2.16 -6.63
N ILE A 27 11.47 -2.53 -5.65
CA ILE A 27 10.95 -3.90 -5.51
C ILE A 27 9.83 -4.19 -6.52
N LEU A 28 9.07 -3.16 -6.93
CA LEU A 28 8.09 -3.19 -8.01
C LEU A 28 8.44 -2.08 -9.02
N PRO A 29 9.21 -2.37 -10.09
CA PRO A 29 9.62 -1.39 -11.09
C PRO A 29 8.46 -0.97 -12.02
N GLY A 30 8.59 0.21 -12.64
CA GLY A 30 7.58 0.75 -13.55
C GLY A 30 6.35 1.30 -12.81
N PHE A 31 5.23 1.41 -13.51
CA PHE A 31 4.00 2.00 -12.98
C PHE A 31 3.36 1.16 -11.86
N HIS A 32 3.87 1.35 -10.64
CA HIS A 32 3.45 0.71 -9.39
C HIS A 32 3.43 1.75 -8.26
N PRO A 33 2.53 2.74 -8.33
CA PRO A 33 2.45 3.81 -7.35
C PRO A 33 1.66 3.39 -6.12
N ASP A 34 1.74 4.21 -5.07
CA ASP A 34 0.88 4.15 -3.90
C ASP A 34 0.82 2.72 -3.29
N PRO A 35 1.98 2.13 -2.93
CA PRO A 35 2.03 0.75 -2.46
C PRO A 35 1.46 0.61 -1.05
N SER A 36 0.37 -0.14 -0.92
CA SER A 36 -0.08 -0.66 0.37
C SER A 36 0.30 -2.12 0.48
N CYS A 37 0.97 -2.50 1.57
CA CYS A 37 1.53 -3.83 1.72
C CYS A 37 1.29 -4.40 3.13
N ILE A 38 0.98 -5.68 3.19
CA ILE A 38 0.76 -6.42 4.43
C ILE A 38 1.49 -7.75 4.42
N SER A 39 1.82 -8.26 5.60
CA SER A 39 2.17 -9.66 5.82
C SER A 39 0.97 -10.40 6.41
N VAL A 40 0.70 -11.62 5.98
CA VAL A 40 -0.40 -12.44 6.53
C VAL A 40 0.16 -13.70 7.21
N PRO A 41 0.29 -13.71 8.56
CA PRO A 41 0.80 -14.86 9.31
C PRO A 41 0.05 -16.16 9.02
N GLU A 42 -1.27 -16.10 8.83
CA GLU A 42 -2.16 -17.22 8.53
C GLU A 42 -1.84 -17.88 7.18
N LEU A 43 -1.24 -17.11 6.27
CA LEU A 43 -0.76 -17.59 4.98
C LEU A 43 0.76 -17.73 5.00
N ASP A 44 1.29 -18.22 6.13
CA ASP A 44 2.72 -18.47 6.37
C ASP A 44 3.57 -17.23 6.08
N TRP A 45 3.13 -16.09 6.63
CA TRP A 45 3.82 -14.80 6.50
C TRP A 45 4.05 -14.39 5.02
N THR A 46 3.11 -14.72 4.15
CA THR A 46 3.14 -14.20 2.76
C THR A 46 2.91 -12.69 2.79
N PHE A 47 3.73 -11.97 2.04
CA PHE A 47 3.57 -10.55 1.82
C PHE A 47 2.69 -10.31 0.59
N PHE A 48 1.78 -9.34 0.69
CA PHE A 48 0.91 -8.90 -0.38
C PHE A 48 1.02 -7.39 -0.54
N CYS A 49 1.06 -6.91 -1.79
CA CYS A 49 1.10 -5.50 -2.11
C CYS A 49 0.09 -5.14 -3.19
N ALA A 50 -0.71 -4.10 -2.94
CA ALA A 50 -1.60 -3.49 -3.93
C ALA A 50 -1.00 -2.14 -4.37
N THR A 51 -1.23 -1.75 -5.63
CA THR A 51 -0.78 -0.45 -6.17
C THR A 51 -1.89 0.20 -6.99
N SER A 52 -1.88 1.52 -7.08
CA SER A 52 -2.89 2.27 -7.85
C SER A 52 -2.75 2.00 -9.35
N SER A 53 -3.87 2.14 -10.08
CA SER A 53 -3.93 1.74 -11.50
C SER A 53 -4.49 2.82 -12.42
N PHE A 54 -5.04 3.90 -11.86
CA PHE A 54 -5.60 5.02 -12.60
C PHE A 54 -6.60 4.52 -13.65
N SER A 55 -6.35 4.84 -14.92
CA SER A 55 -7.20 4.41 -16.03
C SER A 55 -6.88 3.01 -16.56
N ALA A 56 -5.95 2.26 -15.98
CA ALA A 56 -5.59 0.93 -16.46
C ALA A 56 -6.67 -0.11 -16.09
N PHE A 57 -6.92 -1.06 -16.99
CA PHE A 57 -7.78 -2.21 -16.74
C PHE A 57 -7.15 -3.50 -17.30
N PRO A 58 -7.11 -4.63 -16.57
CA PRO A 58 -7.60 -4.79 -15.20
C PRO A 58 -6.85 -3.90 -14.21
N GLY A 59 -7.54 -3.51 -13.14
CA GLY A 59 -7.06 -2.53 -12.16
C GLY A 59 -6.65 -3.16 -10.83
N ILE A 60 -5.86 -2.41 -10.06
CA ILE A 60 -5.30 -2.78 -8.76
C ILE A 60 -4.55 -4.12 -8.83
N PRO A 61 -3.35 -4.15 -9.41
CA PRO A 61 -2.55 -5.36 -9.45
C PRO A 61 -2.09 -5.74 -8.04
N ILE A 62 -2.29 -7.02 -7.70
CA ILE A 62 -1.90 -7.60 -6.41
C ILE A 62 -0.65 -8.43 -6.62
N HIS A 63 0.41 -8.06 -5.93
CA HIS A 63 1.68 -8.77 -5.94
C HIS A 63 1.85 -9.54 -4.64
N ALA A 64 2.44 -10.74 -4.71
CA ALA A 64 2.82 -11.50 -3.54
C ALA A 64 4.29 -11.90 -3.54
N SER A 65 4.86 -12.02 -2.33
CA SER A 65 6.23 -12.46 -2.10
C SER A 65 6.34 -13.23 -0.78
N LYS A 66 7.37 -14.07 -0.66
CA LYS A 66 7.80 -14.67 0.62
C LYS A 66 9.10 -14.08 1.16
N ASP A 67 9.85 -13.35 0.34
CA ASP A 67 11.21 -12.89 0.64
C ASP A 67 11.42 -11.39 0.44
N LEU A 68 10.35 -10.64 0.15
CA LEU A 68 10.33 -9.19 -0.10
C LEU A 68 11.09 -8.72 -1.35
N VAL A 69 11.71 -9.65 -2.09
CA VAL A 69 12.53 -9.32 -3.27
C VAL A 69 11.90 -9.88 -4.55
N HIS A 70 11.42 -11.12 -4.50
CA HIS A 70 10.80 -11.77 -5.64
C HIS A 70 9.27 -11.64 -5.54
N TRP A 71 8.72 -10.74 -6.36
CA TRP A 71 7.30 -10.44 -6.40
C TRP A 71 6.65 -11.05 -7.63
N LYS A 72 5.54 -11.77 -7.43
CA LYS A 72 4.69 -12.33 -8.48
C LYS A 72 3.37 -11.54 -8.54
N LEU A 73 2.94 -11.14 -9.73
CA LEU A 73 1.56 -10.69 -9.96
C LEU A 73 0.64 -11.90 -9.75
N ILE A 74 -0.18 -11.89 -8.70
CA ILE A 74 -1.05 -13.02 -8.38
C ILE A 74 -2.48 -12.84 -8.87
N SER A 75 -2.98 -11.61 -8.91
CA SER A 75 -4.31 -11.26 -9.42
C SER A 75 -4.41 -9.77 -9.70
N ASN A 76 -5.53 -9.33 -10.29
CA ASN A 76 -5.95 -7.95 -10.31
C ASN A 76 -7.31 -7.84 -9.62
N ALA A 77 -7.47 -6.91 -8.69
CA ALA A 77 -8.68 -6.83 -7.88
C ALA A 77 -9.91 -6.32 -8.65
N LEU A 78 -9.68 -5.50 -9.69
CA LEU A 78 -10.69 -5.02 -10.62
C LEU A 78 -10.48 -5.65 -12.00
N ALA A 79 -10.97 -6.88 -12.18
CA ALA A 79 -10.77 -7.64 -13.42
C ALA A 79 -12.05 -7.90 -14.21
N ARG A 80 -13.21 -7.54 -13.66
CA ARG A 80 -14.51 -7.68 -14.31
C ARG A 80 -15.08 -6.31 -14.69
N PRO A 81 -15.44 -6.08 -15.96
CA PRO A 81 -16.04 -4.81 -16.39
C PRO A 81 -17.25 -4.38 -15.56
N GLU A 82 -18.07 -5.34 -15.12
CA GLU A 82 -19.28 -5.12 -14.34
C GLU A 82 -19.02 -4.69 -12.88
N GLN A 83 -17.80 -4.89 -12.35
CA GLN A 83 -17.46 -4.42 -11.00
C GLN A 83 -17.54 -2.90 -10.93
N LEU A 84 -17.03 -2.20 -11.94
CA LEU A 84 -16.91 -0.75 -11.89
C LEU A 84 -17.05 -0.13 -13.29
N PRO A 85 -18.28 -0.11 -13.86
CA PRO A 85 -18.52 0.30 -15.24
C PRO A 85 -18.10 1.75 -15.53
N ASP A 86 -18.13 2.62 -14.52
CA ASP A 86 -17.79 4.04 -14.67
C ASP A 86 -16.30 4.27 -15.00
N LEU A 87 -15.43 3.29 -14.75
CA LEU A 87 -14.04 3.31 -15.22
C LEU A 87 -13.96 3.39 -16.77
N ALA A 88 -14.99 2.98 -17.50
CA ALA A 88 -15.06 3.11 -18.96
C ALA A 88 -15.18 4.57 -19.42
N ILE A 89 -15.77 5.45 -18.60
CA ILE A 89 -16.17 6.81 -19.01
C ILE A 89 -15.36 7.92 -18.35
N ILE A 90 -14.38 7.58 -17.49
CA ILE A 90 -13.52 8.58 -16.87
C ILE A 90 -12.83 9.47 -17.90
N ASN A 91 -12.75 10.76 -17.60
CA ASN A 91 -12.20 11.76 -18.50
C ASN A 91 -11.12 12.57 -17.78
N GLY A 92 -9.87 12.39 -18.17
CA GLY A 92 -8.73 13.09 -17.57
C GLY A 92 -7.52 12.20 -17.40
N SER A 93 -6.34 12.82 -17.43
CA SER A 93 -5.06 12.11 -17.52
C SER A 93 -4.67 11.39 -16.23
N THR A 94 -5.21 11.82 -15.09
CA THR A 94 -4.99 11.21 -13.77
C THR A 94 -6.29 10.77 -13.12
N SER A 95 -7.39 10.66 -13.88
CA SER A 95 -8.62 10.02 -13.43
C SER A 95 -8.44 8.51 -13.26
N GLY A 96 -9.36 7.88 -12.54
CA GLY A 96 -9.42 6.44 -12.36
C GLY A 96 -9.10 6.02 -10.93
N ILE A 97 -8.52 4.83 -10.77
CA ILE A 97 -8.28 4.21 -9.47
C ILE A 97 -7.03 4.79 -8.81
N TRP A 98 -7.24 5.58 -7.76
CA TRP A 98 -6.17 6.16 -6.92
C TRP A 98 -5.68 5.14 -5.88
N ALA A 99 -5.01 5.59 -4.81
CA ALA A 99 -4.32 4.71 -3.87
C ALA A 99 -5.26 3.63 -3.29
N PRO A 100 -4.88 2.35 -3.36
CA PRO A 100 -5.56 1.29 -2.64
C PRO A 100 -4.90 1.04 -1.27
N SER A 101 -5.71 0.79 -0.25
CA SER A 101 -5.24 0.23 1.02
C SER A 101 -5.65 -1.23 1.12
N ILE A 102 -4.68 -2.16 1.14
CA ILE A 102 -4.95 -3.59 1.32
C ILE A 102 -4.76 -3.96 2.80
N ARG A 103 -5.76 -4.63 3.37
CA ARG A 103 -5.72 -5.13 4.75
C ARG A 103 -6.28 -6.55 4.83
N TYR A 104 -5.89 -7.28 5.86
CA TYR A 104 -6.39 -8.62 6.15
C TYR A 104 -6.98 -8.65 7.56
N HIS A 105 -8.21 -9.16 7.68
CA HIS A 105 -8.89 -9.30 8.95
C HIS A 105 -9.79 -10.54 8.92
N ASP A 106 -9.68 -11.38 9.94
CA ASP A 106 -10.54 -12.57 10.15
C ASP A 106 -10.78 -13.43 8.89
N GLY A 107 -9.70 -13.78 8.18
CA GLY A 107 -9.80 -14.65 7.01
C GLY A 107 -10.02 -13.95 5.67
N THR A 108 -10.24 -12.62 5.67
CA THR A 108 -10.67 -11.86 4.51
C THR A 108 -9.70 -10.73 4.18
N PHE A 109 -9.37 -10.60 2.89
CA PHE A 109 -8.69 -9.43 2.34
C PHE A 109 -9.71 -8.36 2.02
N TYR A 110 -9.41 -7.12 2.41
CA TYR A 110 -10.16 -5.92 2.09
C TYR A 110 -9.26 -4.97 1.31
N ILE A 111 -9.81 -4.35 0.26
CA ILE A 111 -9.19 -3.22 -0.42
C ILE A 111 -10.18 -2.06 -0.37
N MET A 112 -9.75 -0.92 0.17
CA MET A 112 -10.44 0.36 0.04
C MET A 112 -9.70 1.24 -0.96
N THR A 113 -10.42 1.95 -1.82
CA THR A 113 -9.83 2.86 -2.80
C THR A 113 -10.87 3.84 -3.33
N THR A 114 -10.45 4.70 -4.26
CA THR A 114 -11.28 5.74 -4.86
C THR A 114 -11.21 5.70 -6.38
N LEU A 115 -12.37 5.66 -7.02
CA LEU A 115 -12.52 6.05 -8.42
C LEU A 115 -12.64 7.57 -8.49
N VAL A 116 -11.61 8.22 -9.04
CA VAL A 116 -11.53 9.69 -9.09
C VAL A 116 -11.85 10.21 -10.48
N PHE A 117 -12.79 11.16 -10.56
CA PHE A 117 -13.11 11.93 -11.76
C PHE A 117 -12.32 13.23 -11.76
N ASP A 118 -11.02 13.15 -12.08
CA ASP A 118 -10.06 14.23 -11.83
C ASP A 118 -10.31 15.54 -12.61
N HIS A 119 -11.16 15.51 -13.64
CA HIS A 119 -11.64 16.68 -14.37
C HIS A 119 -12.67 17.51 -13.61
N GLU A 120 -13.38 16.91 -12.65
CA GLU A 120 -14.40 17.59 -11.85
C GLU A 120 -13.76 18.48 -10.77
N PRO A 121 -14.38 19.59 -10.36
CA PRO A 121 -13.86 20.40 -9.25
C PRO A 121 -13.75 19.58 -7.94
N GLN A 122 -12.77 19.87 -7.08
CA GLN A 122 -12.65 19.17 -5.78
C GLN A 122 -13.86 19.35 -4.85
N SER A 123 -14.62 20.43 -5.02
CA SER A 123 -15.88 20.68 -4.30
C SER A 123 -17.05 19.85 -4.81
N ASN A 124 -16.90 19.17 -5.96
CA ASN A 124 -17.92 18.26 -6.46
C ASN A 124 -17.80 16.94 -5.69
N VAL A 125 -18.79 16.63 -4.87
CA VAL A 125 -18.81 15.38 -4.07
C VAL A 125 -18.75 14.13 -4.95
N SER A 126 -19.34 14.18 -6.16
CA SER A 126 -19.32 13.07 -7.12
C SER A 126 -17.96 12.87 -7.80
N ARG A 127 -16.97 13.74 -7.53
CA ARG A 127 -15.57 13.50 -7.93
C ARG A 127 -14.99 12.27 -7.22
N TRP A 128 -15.48 11.98 -6.03
CA TRP A 128 -14.92 11.03 -5.08
C TRP A 128 -15.85 9.82 -4.95
N ASP A 129 -15.61 8.80 -5.76
CA ASP A 129 -16.34 7.54 -5.63
C ASP A 129 -15.49 6.54 -4.83
N ASN A 130 -15.65 6.57 -3.51
CA ASN A 130 -14.96 5.69 -2.59
C ASN A 130 -15.71 4.36 -2.44
N PHE A 131 -14.97 3.26 -2.52
CA PHE A 131 -15.54 1.92 -2.42
C PHE A 131 -14.57 0.93 -1.79
N LEU A 132 -15.12 -0.19 -1.31
CA LEU A 132 -14.36 -1.33 -0.85
C LEU A 132 -14.73 -2.60 -1.61
N ILE A 133 -13.75 -3.47 -1.81
CA ILE A 133 -13.91 -4.83 -2.33
C ILE A 133 -13.21 -5.82 -1.40
N SER A 134 -13.65 -7.07 -1.42
CA SER A 134 -13.08 -8.10 -0.55
C SER A 134 -12.93 -9.45 -1.24
N THR A 135 -12.06 -10.29 -0.69
CA THR A 135 -11.91 -11.69 -1.11
C THR A 135 -11.31 -12.56 -0.02
N THR A 136 -11.57 -13.86 -0.09
CA THR A 136 -10.85 -14.89 0.68
C THR A 136 -9.79 -15.62 -0.15
N ASP A 137 -9.70 -15.33 -1.45
CA ASP A 137 -8.74 -15.91 -2.38
C ASP A 137 -8.06 -14.79 -3.21
N PRO A 138 -6.99 -14.16 -2.68
CA PRO A 138 -6.31 -13.07 -3.37
C PRO A 138 -5.55 -13.54 -4.62
N TYR A 139 -5.47 -14.85 -4.88
CA TYR A 139 -4.77 -15.43 -6.04
C TYR A 139 -5.68 -15.59 -7.27
N ASN A 140 -6.93 -15.18 -7.18
CA ASN A 140 -7.91 -15.30 -8.25
C ASN A 140 -8.61 -13.95 -8.48
N SER A 141 -8.38 -13.35 -9.66
CA SER A 141 -8.94 -12.05 -10.03
C SER A 141 -10.47 -12.05 -10.04
N THR A 142 -11.10 -13.20 -10.29
CA THR A 142 -12.57 -13.32 -10.30
C THR A 142 -13.17 -13.50 -8.90
N ALA A 143 -12.35 -13.74 -7.88
CA ALA A 143 -12.81 -13.96 -6.50
C ALA A 143 -13.02 -12.66 -5.71
N TRP A 144 -12.59 -11.51 -6.23
CA TRP A 144 -12.87 -10.21 -5.64
C TRP A 144 -14.34 -9.85 -5.78
N SER A 145 -14.97 -9.36 -4.71
CA SER A 145 -16.38 -8.98 -4.69
C SER A 145 -16.71 -7.87 -5.69
N ASP A 146 -18.00 -7.63 -5.90
CA ASP A 146 -18.46 -6.34 -6.43
C ASP A 146 -18.24 -5.24 -5.37
N PRO A 147 -18.08 -3.97 -5.77
CA PRO A 147 -17.77 -2.89 -4.85
C PRO A 147 -18.95 -2.51 -3.96
N ILE A 148 -18.62 -2.21 -2.71
CA ILE A 148 -19.52 -1.56 -1.75
C ILE A 148 -19.07 -0.10 -1.65
N HIS A 149 -19.87 0.80 -2.19
CA HIS A 149 -19.60 2.23 -2.20
C HIS A 149 -19.97 2.86 -0.86
N PHE A 150 -19.22 3.86 -0.41
CA PHE A 150 -19.47 4.54 0.86
C PHE A 150 -19.31 6.07 0.75
N PRO A 151 -20.11 6.85 1.51
CA PRO A 151 -20.23 8.30 1.33
C PRO A 151 -19.08 9.08 1.99
N PHE A 152 -17.85 8.89 1.51
CA PHE A 152 -16.67 9.62 1.97
C PHE A 152 -16.23 10.68 0.95
N VAL A 153 -16.10 11.93 1.38
CA VAL A 153 -15.57 13.02 0.52
C VAL A 153 -14.07 13.12 0.70
N GLY A 154 -13.33 12.69 -0.31
CA GLY A 154 -11.89 12.54 -0.22
C GLY A 154 -11.36 11.33 -0.97
N TYR A 155 -10.13 10.94 -0.64
CA TYR A 155 -9.41 9.85 -1.29
C TYR A 155 -8.41 9.19 -0.31
N ASP A 156 -7.70 8.16 -0.76
CA ASP A 156 -6.73 7.39 0.04
C ASP A 156 -7.32 6.84 1.35
N THR A 157 -8.41 6.09 1.23
CA THR A 157 -9.11 5.52 2.38
C THR A 157 -8.45 4.21 2.86
N ASP A 158 -8.33 4.04 4.17
CA ASP A 158 -7.75 2.87 4.83
C ASP A 158 -8.66 2.37 5.97
N PRO A 159 -9.02 1.06 6.02
CA PRO A 159 -9.74 0.51 7.14
C PRO A 159 -8.80 0.23 8.32
N PHE A 160 -9.28 0.56 9.52
CA PHE A 160 -8.61 0.28 10.79
C PHE A 160 -9.59 -0.39 11.75
N TRP A 161 -9.20 -1.54 12.32
CA TRP A 161 -9.96 -2.23 13.37
C TRP A 161 -9.37 -1.85 14.71
N ASP A 162 -10.13 -1.11 15.52
CA ASP A 162 -9.64 -0.59 16.79
C ASP A 162 -9.56 -1.68 17.87
N PRO A 163 -8.35 -2.10 18.30
CA PRO A 163 -8.21 -3.13 19.32
C PRO A 163 -8.69 -2.68 20.71
N GLN A 164 -8.87 -1.37 20.93
CA GLN A 164 -9.40 -0.84 22.19
C GLN A 164 -10.92 -0.74 22.22
N ASP A 165 -11.60 -0.90 21.08
CA ASP A 165 -13.06 -0.82 20.95
C ASP A 165 -13.64 -2.08 20.30
N ASN A 166 -13.30 -3.26 20.84
CA ASN A 166 -13.80 -4.55 20.38
C ASN A 166 -13.67 -4.78 18.86
N ASN A 167 -12.57 -4.30 18.25
CA ASN A 167 -12.31 -4.32 16.81
C ASN A 167 -13.37 -3.57 15.98
N LYS A 168 -13.99 -2.53 16.54
CA LYS A 168 -14.83 -1.62 15.75
C LYS A 168 -14.04 -1.05 14.58
N THR A 169 -14.65 -1.08 13.40
CA THR A 169 -13.99 -0.66 12.16
C THR A 169 -14.20 0.83 11.91
N TYR A 170 -13.11 1.50 11.55
CA TYR A 170 -13.06 2.88 11.12
C TYR A 170 -12.50 2.96 9.70
N VAL A 171 -13.02 3.87 8.89
CA VAL A 171 -12.35 4.34 7.68
C VAL A 171 -11.63 5.64 8.00
N THR A 172 -10.33 5.69 7.68
CA THR A 172 -9.53 6.91 7.74
C THR A 172 -9.16 7.29 6.31
N GLY A 173 -9.24 8.56 5.94
CA GLY A 173 -8.95 8.99 4.58
C GLY A 173 -8.55 10.45 4.49
N SER A 174 -8.02 10.82 3.34
CA SER A 174 -7.62 12.19 3.02
C SER A 174 -8.84 12.98 2.59
N HIS A 175 -9.12 14.11 3.25
CA HIS A 175 -10.13 15.03 2.77
C HIS A 175 -9.69 15.66 1.44
N ALA A 176 -10.63 16.20 0.66
CA ALA A 176 -10.35 16.96 -0.55
C ALA A 176 -9.42 18.16 -0.24
N TYR A 177 -8.10 17.98 -0.39
CA TYR A 177 -7.08 18.87 0.19
C TYR A 177 -7.16 20.32 -0.29
N ARG A 178 -7.71 20.56 -1.49
CA ARG A 178 -7.89 21.92 -2.03
C ARG A 178 -9.10 22.65 -1.44
N ILE A 179 -9.99 21.91 -0.79
CA ILE A 179 -11.07 22.46 0.02
C ILE A 179 -10.57 22.68 1.45
N TYR A 180 -10.02 21.63 2.05
CA TYR A 180 -9.37 21.70 3.36
C TYR A 180 -8.34 20.57 3.51
N PRO A 181 -7.06 20.86 3.80
CA PRO A 181 -6.03 19.85 3.99
C PRO A 181 -6.19 19.17 5.35
N ALA A 182 -6.68 17.92 5.36
CA ALA A 182 -6.87 17.14 6.58
C ALA A 182 -7.00 15.65 6.30
N ILE A 183 -6.68 14.86 7.30
CA ILE A 183 -7.11 13.48 7.44
C ILE A 183 -8.38 13.44 8.25
N THR A 184 -9.38 12.70 7.77
CA THR A 184 -10.67 12.52 8.42
C THR A 184 -10.97 11.05 8.68
N GLN A 185 -11.85 10.78 9.64
CA GLN A 185 -12.21 9.42 10.04
C GLN A 185 -13.68 9.31 10.45
N ALA A 186 -14.29 8.16 10.15
CA ALA A 186 -15.60 7.75 10.66
C ALA A 186 -15.66 6.23 10.87
N PRO A 187 -16.51 5.72 11.78
CA PRO A 187 -16.88 4.31 11.82
C PRO A 187 -17.57 3.89 10.53
N ILE A 188 -17.30 2.67 10.08
CA ILE A 188 -17.88 2.10 8.86
C ILE A 188 -18.30 0.65 9.08
N ASP A 189 -19.47 0.27 8.56
CA ASP A 189 -19.83 -1.15 8.38
C ASP A 189 -19.31 -1.63 7.01
N LEU A 190 -18.35 -2.56 7.01
CA LEU A 190 -17.73 -3.08 5.78
C LEU A 190 -18.70 -3.89 4.91
N ASN A 191 -19.85 -4.33 5.43
CA ASN A 191 -20.84 -5.09 4.66
C ASN A 191 -21.81 -4.19 3.88
N THR A 192 -22.01 -2.95 4.36
CA THR A 192 -23.00 -2.02 3.80
C THR A 192 -22.37 -0.75 3.23
N GLY A 193 -21.17 -0.39 3.68
CA GLY A 193 -20.52 0.90 3.39
C GLY A 193 -21.13 2.07 4.18
N GLU A 194 -22.05 1.80 5.11
CA GLU A 194 -22.67 2.87 5.89
C GLU A 194 -21.68 3.45 6.91
N LEU A 195 -21.60 4.78 6.94
CA LEU A 195 -20.89 5.50 8.00
C LEU A 195 -21.85 5.79 9.15
N GLU A 196 -21.42 5.57 10.39
CA GLU A 196 -22.25 5.87 11.57
C GLU A 196 -22.50 7.38 11.73
N TYR A 197 -21.55 8.20 11.28
CA TYR A 197 -21.61 9.66 11.29
C TYR A 197 -20.66 10.27 10.24
N ASP A 198 -20.78 11.57 10.01
CA ASP A 198 -19.91 12.31 9.08
C ASP A 198 -18.44 12.29 9.53
N PRO A 199 -17.47 12.07 8.62
CA PRO A 199 -16.05 12.02 8.98
C PRO A 199 -15.56 13.25 9.75
N VAL A 200 -14.89 13.01 10.88
CA VAL A 200 -14.29 14.04 11.74
C VAL A 200 -12.81 14.21 11.41
N ILE A 201 -12.28 15.43 11.57
CA ILE A 201 -10.86 15.72 11.32
C ILE A 201 -10.01 15.14 12.46
N LEU A 202 -8.97 14.37 12.12
CA LEU A 202 -7.97 13.87 13.06
C LEU A 202 -6.71 14.74 13.09
N TRP A 203 -6.20 15.09 11.91
CA TRP A 203 -4.94 15.81 11.79
C TRP A 203 -4.86 16.55 10.45
N ASN A 204 -4.24 17.73 10.43
CA ASN A 204 -4.03 18.55 9.23
C ASN A 204 -2.58 18.52 8.73
N GLY A 205 -1.80 17.54 9.18
CA GLY A 205 -0.41 17.36 8.80
C GLY A 205 0.57 18.30 9.53
N THR A 206 1.80 18.35 9.03
CA THR A 206 2.87 19.20 9.56
C THR A 206 2.90 20.59 8.91
N GLY A 207 1.98 20.84 7.97
CA GLY A 207 1.92 22.06 7.16
C GLY A 207 2.47 21.87 5.75
N GLY A 208 2.76 20.64 5.35
CA GLY A 208 3.10 20.30 3.98
C GLY A 208 1.88 20.39 3.05
N GLN A 209 2.12 20.43 1.74
CA GLN A 209 1.04 20.43 0.77
C GLN A 209 0.36 19.05 0.73
N ALA A 210 -0.98 19.03 0.68
CA ALA A 210 -1.78 17.82 0.49
C ALA A 210 -1.45 16.68 1.47
N PRO A 211 -1.84 16.80 2.76
CA PRO A 211 -1.92 15.67 3.69
C PRO A 211 -2.71 14.53 3.04
N GLU A 212 -2.06 13.39 2.78
CA GLU A 212 -2.62 12.28 2.03
C GLU A 212 -2.14 10.90 2.51
N GLY A 213 -2.62 9.79 1.93
CA GLY A 213 -2.19 8.44 2.27
C GLY A 213 -2.22 8.03 3.76
N PRO A 214 -3.30 8.27 4.53
CA PRO A 214 -3.31 7.99 5.95
C PRO A 214 -3.35 6.49 6.28
N HIS A 215 -2.44 6.06 7.15
CA HIS A 215 -2.47 4.73 7.79
C HIS A 215 -2.43 4.84 9.31
N VAL A 216 -3.33 4.10 9.97
CA VAL A 216 -3.43 4.08 11.43
C VAL A 216 -2.82 2.79 11.97
N TYR A 217 -1.88 2.91 12.92
CA TYR A 217 -1.28 1.78 13.62
C TYR A 217 -1.52 1.91 15.13
N TYR A 218 -1.91 0.82 15.78
CA TYR A 218 -1.94 0.76 17.25
C TYR A 218 -0.70 0.03 17.77
N LYS A 219 0.15 0.72 18.54
CA LYS A 219 1.39 0.16 19.09
C LYS A 219 1.75 0.84 20.41
N ASP A 220 2.13 0.06 21.41
CA ASP A 220 2.60 0.54 22.72
C ASP A 220 1.67 1.59 23.37
N ASP A 221 0.36 1.33 23.33
CA ASP A 221 -0.71 2.21 23.84
C ASP A 221 -0.77 3.60 23.16
N TYR A 222 -0.38 3.65 21.88
CA TYR A 222 -0.55 4.80 21.01
C TYR A 222 -1.21 4.39 19.69
N TYR A 223 -2.08 5.27 19.20
CA TYR A 223 -2.48 5.33 17.81
C TYR A 223 -1.52 6.23 17.07
N TYR A 224 -0.75 5.67 16.14
CA TYR A 224 0.07 6.42 15.20
C TYR A 224 -0.72 6.66 13.93
N LEU A 225 -0.74 7.90 13.48
CA LEU A 225 -1.29 8.31 12.19
C LEU A 225 -0.12 8.72 11.30
N MET A 226 0.19 7.88 10.32
CA MET A 226 1.22 8.10 9.31
C MET A 226 0.56 8.62 8.04
N ILE A 227 1.13 9.65 7.41
CA ILE A 227 0.58 10.32 6.23
C ILE A 227 1.70 10.78 5.29
N ALA A 228 1.39 10.91 4.02
CA ALA A 228 2.20 11.63 3.06
C ALA A 228 1.88 13.14 3.06
N GLU A 229 2.89 13.96 2.77
CA GLU A 229 2.76 15.41 2.56
C GLU A 229 3.78 15.92 1.52
N GLY A 230 3.64 17.18 1.11
CA GLY A 230 4.49 17.83 0.11
C GLY A 230 4.03 17.63 -1.34
N GLY A 231 2.88 16.97 -1.52
CA GLY A 231 2.40 16.45 -2.80
C GLY A 231 3.31 15.33 -3.35
N THR A 232 3.00 14.80 -4.52
CA THR A 232 3.71 13.65 -5.09
C THR A 232 4.96 14.01 -5.92
N GLY A 233 5.47 15.23 -5.76
CA GLY A 233 6.63 15.77 -6.50
C GLY A 233 7.94 15.70 -5.73
N ILE A 234 8.91 16.55 -6.08
CA ILE A 234 10.25 16.58 -5.43
C ILE A 234 10.22 16.94 -3.93
N GLY A 235 9.10 17.52 -3.46
CA GLY A 235 8.87 17.83 -2.04
C GLY A 235 8.19 16.71 -1.25
N HIS A 236 7.90 15.57 -1.89
CA HIS A 236 7.16 14.47 -1.26
C HIS A 236 7.92 13.93 -0.05
N MET A 237 7.17 13.62 1.00
CA MET A 237 7.69 13.11 2.26
C MET A 237 6.62 12.34 3.03
N GLU A 238 7.07 11.47 3.93
CA GLU A 238 6.20 10.81 4.89
C GLU A 238 6.35 11.47 6.27
N THR A 239 5.23 11.71 6.94
CA THR A 239 5.16 12.31 8.26
C THR A 239 4.28 11.48 9.19
N ILE A 240 4.47 11.63 10.49
CA ILE A 240 3.73 10.85 11.48
C ILE A 240 3.36 11.70 12.69
N ALA A 241 2.20 11.40 13.27
CA ALA A 241 1.75 11.90 14.54
C ALA A 241 1.20 10.76 15.39
N ARG A 242 0.98 10.97 16.69
CA ARG A 242 0.34 9.96 17.54
C ARG A 242 -0.56 10.57 18.61
N SER A 243 -1.54 9.81 19.06
CA SER A 243 -2.30 10.07 20.28
C SER A 243 -2.47 8.78 21.09
N ARG A 244 -2.88 8.91 22.37
CA ARG A 244 -3.34 7.80 23.20
C ARG A 244 -4.82 7.46 23.00
N SER A 245 -5.54 8.26 22.23
CA SER A 245 -6.95 8.05 21.89
C SER A 245 -7.12 8.20 20.38
N LEU A 246 -7.87 7.26 19.77
CA LEU A 246 -8.22 7.33 18.35
C LEU A 246 -9.03 8.59 18.01
N HIS A 247 -9.84 9.05 18.97
CA HIS A 247 -10.76 10.18 18.83
C HIS A 247 -10.22 11.48 19.43
N ASP A 248 -8.91 11.56 19.66
CA ASP A 248 -8.33 12.78 20.21
C ASP A 248 -8.46 13.95 19.23
N GLU A 249 -8.76 15.14 19.74
CA GLU A 249 -8.87 16.35 18.92
C GLU A 249 -7.50 16.77 18.36
N TYR A 250 -6.41 16.30 18.96
CA TYR A 250 -5.05 16.68 18.59
C TYR A 250 -4.08 15.50 18.63
N TYR A 251 -3.74 15.00 17.43
CA TYR A 251 -2.58 14.12 17.29
C TYR A 251 -1.28 14.93 17.46
N HIS A 252 -0.37 14.42 18.27
CA HIS A 252 0.94 15.04 18.49
C HIS A 252 1.91 14.63 17.38
N ALA A 253 2.25 15.57 16.50
CA ALA A 253 3.23 15.37 15.45
C ALA A 253 4.61 15.02 16.01
N TYR A 254 5.32 14.10 15.37
CA TYR A 254 6.71 13.81 15.70
C TYR A 254 7.59 15.02 15.38
N GLU A 255 8.33 15.52 16.37
CA GLU A 255 9.28 16.63 16.19
C GLU A 255 10.40 16.31 15.19
N GLY A 256 10.67 15.02 14.93
CA GLY A 256 11.65 14.56 13.95
C GLY A 256 11.09 14.31 12.56
N ASN A 257 9.87 14.75 12.24
CA ASN A 257 9.33 14.67 10.89
C ASN A 257 10.20 15.45 9.88
N PRO A 258 10.24 15.02 8.60
CA PRO A 258 9.61 13.80 8.06
C PRO A 258 10.34 12.50 8.45
N ILE A 259 9.61 11.39 8.56
CA ILE A 259 10.18 10.08 8.91
C ILE A 259 10.89 9.39 7.74
N VAL A 260 10.48 9.69 6.51
CA VAL A 260 11.22 9.31 5.29
C VAL A 260 10.96 10.33 4.18
N THR A 261 12.03 10.74 3.50
CA THR A 261 11.98 11.58 2.30
C THR A 261 13.34 11.53 1.61
N ASN A 262 13.37 11.78 0.30
CA ASN A 262 14.59 12.11 -0.44
C ASN A 262 14.59 13.56 -0.96
N ALA A 263 13.62 14.39 -0.55
CA ALA A 263 13.57 15.80 -0.88
C ALA A 263 14.85 16.52 -0.45
N ASN A 264 15.32 17.48 -1.27
CA ASN A 264 16.57 18.23 -1.05
C ASN A 264 17.85 17.37 -0.96
N THR A 265 17.85 16.15 -1.53
CA THR A 265 19.04 15.30 -1.64
C THR A 265 19.47 15.14 -3.10
N SER A 266 20.68 14.61 -3.32
CA SER A 266 21.15 14.19 -4.66
C SER A 266 20.85 12.71 -4.97
N ALA A 267 19.92 12.08 -4.25
CA ALA A 267 19.62 10.66 -4.43
C ALA A 267 19.01 10.39 -5.82
N TYR A 268 19.28 9.21 -6.38
CA TYR A 268 18.74 8.79 -7.67
C TYR A 268 17.22 8.50 -7.60
N PHE A 269 16.79 7.93 -6.47
CA PHE A 269 15.40 7.72 -6.12
C PHE A 269 14.86 9.02 -5.49
N GLN A 270 13.83 9.60 -6.09
CA GLN A 270 13.21 10.85 -5.67
C GLN A 270 11.72 10.65 -5.39
N THR A 271 11.06 11.73 -4.97
CA THR A 271 9.61 11.76 -4.71
C THR A 271 9.16 10.69 -3.71
N VAL A 272 10.01 10.38 -2.72
CA VAL A 272 9.77 9.33 -1.72
C VAL A 272 8.72 9.77 -0.71
N GLY A 273 7.65 8.99 -0.56
CA GLY A 273 6.55 9.19 0.38
C GLY A 273 5.42 8.20 0.09
N HIS A 274 4.23 8.44 0.62
CA HIS A 274 3.05 7.57 0.51
C HIS A 274 3.41 6.13 0.91
N ALA A 275 3.85 6.03 2.16
CA ALA A 275 4.45 4.82 2.70
C ALA A 275 3.43 3.92 3.43
N ASP A 276 3.76 2.65 3.60
CA ASP A 276 3.05 1.70 4.46
C ASP A 276 4.07 0.86 5.24
N LEU A 277 3.71 0.39 6.43
CA LEU A 277 4.56 -0.34 7.37
C LEU A 277 3.98 -1.72 7.68
N PHE A 278 4.84 -2.75 7.68
CA PHE A 278 4.45 -4.10 8.06
C PHE A 278 5.63 -4.85 8.69
N GLN A 279 5.36 -6.00 9.31
CA GLN A 279 6.38 -6.83 9.94
C GLN A 279 6.63 -8.12 9.15
N ASP A 280 7.81 -8.70 9.29
CA ASP A 280 8.07 -10.08 8.86
C ASP A 280 7.87 -11.08 10.01
N ARG A 281 8.09 -12.37 9.71
CA ARG A 281 7.98 -13.48 10.69
C ARG A 281 8.91 -13.36 11.90
N LYS A 282 9.97 -12.56 11.81
CA LYS A 282 10.92 -12.27 12.90
C LYS A 282 10.56 -10.99 13.64
N GLY A 283 9.42 -10.36 13.33
CA GLY A 283 8.98 -9.10 13.92
C GLY A 283 9.80 -7.88 13.46
N GLN A 284 10.62 -8.02 12.42
CA GLN A 284 11.36 -6.88 11.87
C GLN A 284 10.40 -5.99 11.10
N TRP A 285 10.51 -4.68 11.31
CA TRP A 285 9.70 -3.72 10.59
C TRP A 285 10.31 -3.42 9.23
N TRP A 286 9.44 -3.43 8.24
CA TRP A 286 9.72 -3.05 6.86
C TRP A 286 8.77 -1.93 6.48
N GLY A 287 9.25 -1.06 5.61
CA GLY A 287 8.47 0.04 5.07
C GLY A 287 8.53 0.05 3.56
N VAL A 288 7.37 0.17 2.92
CA VAL A 288 7.26 0.43 1.48
C VAL A 288 6.90 1.89 1.26
N ALA A 289 7.34 2.44 0.15
CA ALA A 289 6.96 3.79 -0.28
C ALA A 289 6.94 3.87 -1.80
N LEU A 290 6.25 4.85 -2.36
CA LEU A 290 6.43 5.16 -3.78
C LEU A 290 7.71 5.99 -3.98
N SER A 291 8.32 5.88 -5.15
CA SER A 291 9.46 6.70 -5.56
C SER A 291 9.53 6.77 -7.08
N THR A 292 10.23 7.76 -7.61
CA THR A 292 10.58 7.85 -9.03
C THR A 292 12.09 7.68 -9.21
N ARG A 293 12.50 6.98 -10.26
CA ARG A 293 13.87 7.10 -10.79
C ARG A 293 13.97 8.33 -11.67
N SER A 294 14.82 9.26 -11.27
CA SER A 294 14.93 10.59 -11.87
C SER A 294 16.27 10.78 -12.57
N GLY A 295 16.27 11.56 -13.67
CA GLY A 295 17.50 12.12 -14.23
C GLY A 295 18.14 13.14 -13.28
N PRO A 296 19.43 13.50 -13.45
CA PRO A 296 20.14 14.41 -12.54
C PRO A 296 19.51 15.81 -12.45
N GLU A 297 18.72 16.22 -13.45
CA GLU A 297 17.99 17.49 -13.46
C GLU A 297 16.60 17.41 -12.77
N TYR A 298 16.13 16.23 -12.38
CA TYR A 298 14.83 16.00 -11.73
C TYR A 298 13.60 16.43 -12.57
N GLU A 299 13.71 16.42 -13.90
CA GLU A 299 12.63 16.84 -14.81
C GLU A 299 11.90 15.69 -15.50
N VAL A 300 12.53 14.51 -15.61
CA VAL A 300 12.02 13.38 -16.40
C VAL A 300 12.01 12.10 -15.55
N PHE A 301 10.86 11.44 -15.53
CA PHE A 301 10.58 10.23 -14.74
C PHE A 301 9.94 9.16 -15.65
N PRO A 302 10.71 8.53 -16.56
CA PRO A 302 10.15 7.76 -17.67
C PRO A 302 9.41 6.48 -17.24
N MET A 303 9.67 6.00 -16.03
CA MET A 303 9.06 4.79 -15.48
C MET A 303 7.77 5.07 -14.70
N GLY A 304 7.44 6.35 -14.46
CA GLY A 304 6.43 6.74 -13.50
C GLY A 304 6.89 6.50 -12.05
N ARG A 305 5.91 6.42 -11.14
CA ARG A 305 6.11 6.10 -9.73
C ARG A 305 6.16 4.57 -9.56
N GLU A 306 7.19 4.10 -8.86
CA GLU A 306 7.56 2.70 -8.62
C GLU A 306 7.54 2.43 -7.11
N SER A 307 7.50 1.17 -6.67
CA SER A 307 7.50 0.85 -5.23
C SER A 307 8.90 0.48 -4.73
N VAL A 308 9.32 1.11 -3.63
CA VAL A 308 10.60 0.87 -2.95
C VAL A 308 10.39 0.30 -1.55
N LEU A 309 11.41 -0.38 -1.02
CA LEU A 309 11.42 -1.01 0.29
C LEU A 309 12.59 -0.48 1.14
N ALA A 310 12.37 -0.30 2.45
CA ALA A 310 13.40 -0.02 3.44
C ALA A 310 13.22 -0.81 4.74
N PRO A 311 14.32 -1.19 5.40
CA PRO A 311 14.31 -1.58 6.80
C PRO A 311 13.87 -0.41 7.69
N VAL A 312 12.98 -0.68 8.63
CA VAL A 312 12.52 0.28 9.65
C VAL A 312 12.83 -0.27 11.03
N THR A 313 13.30 0.59 11.93
CA THR A 313 13.39 0.26 13.37
C THR A 313 12.29 1.02 14.09
N TRP A 314 11.45 0.34 14.86
CA TRP A 314 10.41 1.00 15.66
C TRP A 314 10.55 0.66 17.15
N PRO A 315 11.31 1.45 17.91
CA PRO A 315 11.52 1.22 19.34
C PRO A 315 10.20 1.21 20.12
N GLU A 316 10.17 0.49 21.23
CA GLU A 316 9.06 0.51 22.18
C GLU A 316 8.80 1.93 22.68
N GLY A 317 7.56 2.40 22.56
CA GLY A 317 7.13 3.76 22.92
C GLY A 317 7.76 4.87 22.07
N GLY A 318 8.53 4.52 21.04
CA GLY A 318 9.25 5.43 20.15
C GLY A 318 8.56 5.67 18.81
N TRP A 319 9.30 6.24 17.87
CA TRP A 319 8.87 6.53 16.50
C TRP A 319 9.56 5.58 15.52
N PRO A 320 8.95 5.28 14.35
CA PRO A 320 9.62 4.52 13.31
C PRO A 320 10.80 5.30 12.75
N ILE A 321 11.95 4.64 12.61
CA ILE A 321 13.18 5.18 12.08
C ILE A 321 13.48 4.40 10.79
N TRP A 322 13.38 5.09 9.66
CA TRP A 322 13.61 4.49 8.35
C TRP A 322 15.10 4.52 7.97
N SER A 323 15.53 3.49 7.27
CA SER A 323 16.77 3.59 6.49
C SER A 323 16.54 4.49 5.27
N ASN A 324 17.56 5.26 4.88
CA ASN A 324 17.46 6.10 3.69
C ASN A 324 17.20 5.25 2.44
N ILE A 325 16.25 5.68 1.61
CA ILE A 325 15.90 4.98 0.38
C ILE A 325 16.98 5.19 -0.68
N THR A 326 17.67 4.11 -1.03
CA THR A 326 18.69 4.05 -2.08
C THR A 326 18.45 2.87 -3.01
N GLY A 327 19.16 2.84 -4.15
CA GLY A 327 19.04 1.75 -5.12
C GLY A 327 19.61 0.42 -4.63
N LYS A 328 20.70 0.45 -3.86
CA LYS A 328 21.21 -0.70 -3.12
C LYS A 328 20.90 -0.47 -1.64
N MET A 329 20.18 -1.39 -1.03
CA MET A 329 19.81 -1.35 0.39
C MET A 329 20.61 -2.39 1.16
N GLU A 330 20.89 -2.11 2.43
CA GLU A 330 21.49 -3.03 3.38
C GLU A 330 20.72 -2.91 4.69
N GLY A 331 20.32 -4.03 5.29
CA GLY A 331 19.52 -4.01 6.51
C GLY A 331 19.17 -5.40 7.03
N TRP A 332 17.97 -5.57 7.58
CA TRP A 332 17.54 -6.83 8.17
C TRP A 332 17.80 -8.04 7.24
N PRO A 333 18.13 -9.21 7.81
CA PRO A 333 18.17 -10.44 7.04
C PRO A 333 16.84 -10.64 6.32
N LEU A 334 16.89 -10.92 5.02
CA LEU A 334 15.70 -11.18 4.24
C LEU A 334 15.07 -12.51 4.68
N PRO A 335 13.74 -12.64 4.60
CA PRO A 335 13.11 -13.95 4.77
C PRO A 335 13.64 -14.95 3.72
N PRO A 336 13.60 -16.26 3.99
CA PRO A 336 14.07 -17.27 3.05
C PRO A 336 13.40 -17.13 1.69
N SER A 337 14.19 -17.26 0.62
CA SER A 337 13.65 -17.23 -0.74
C SER A 337 12.80 -18.45 -1.02
N GLU A 338 11.49 -18.22 -1.16
CA GLU A 338 10.50 -19.23 -1.48
C GLU A 338 9.58 -18.70 -2.60
N PRO A 339 9.38 -19.46 -3.69
CA PRO A 339 8.60 -18.98 -4.82
C PRO A 339 7.10 -18.99 -4.52
N ILE A 340 6.41 -17.90 -4.87
CA ILE A 340 4.96 -17.89 -4.99
C ILE A 340 4.55 -18.71 -6.22
N THR A 341 3.92 -19.86 -6.01
CA THR A 341 3.50 -20.76 -7.10
C THR A 341 2.08 -20.48 -7.58
N GLN A 342 1.20 -19.99 -6.69
CA GLN A 342 -0.20 -19.66 -6.98
C GLN A 342 -0.35 -18.31 -7.70
N GLY A 343 -1.55 -18.03 -8.21
CA GLY A 343 -1.87 -16.80 -8.91
C GLY A 343 -1.73 -16.87 -10.43
N GLU A 344 -2.37 -15.91 -11.10
CA GLU A 344 -2.61 -15.89 -12.55
C GLU A 344 -1.42 -15.34 -13.36
N GLY A 345 -0.61 -14.46 -12.77
CA GLY A 345 0.46 -13.74 -13.46
C GLY A 345 1.83 -14.40 -13.30
N LYS A 346 2.86 -13.59 -13.57
CA LYS A 346 4.28 -14.00 -13.55
C LYS A 346 5.07 -13.17 -12.53
N LEU A 347 6.31 -13.56 -12.31
CA LEU A 347 7.28 -12.77 -11.55
C LEU A 347 7.60 -11.47 -12.31
N ILE A 348 7.62 -10.34 -11.61
CA ILE A 348 7.75 -9.00 -12.22
C ILE A 348 9.06 -8.82 -13.01
N ASN A 349 10.13 -9.49 -12.60
CA ASN A 349 11.45 -9.39 -13.23
C ASN A 349 11.72 -10.49 -14.27
N THR A 350 10.68 -11.23 -14.70
CA THR A 350 10.83 -12.25 -15.74
C THR A 350 10.56 -11.68 -17.14
N PRO A 351 11.35 -12.05 -18.16
CA PRO A 351 11.06 -11.66 -19.52
C PRO A 351 9.69 -12.15 -19.97
N ASP A 352 8.97 -11.30 -20.70
CA ASP A 352 7.77 -11.72 -21.40
C ASP A 352 8.12 -12.37 -22.74
N ASP A 353 7.99 -13.69 -22.76
CA ASP A 353 7.84 -14.48 -23.99
C ASP A 353 6.38 -14.92 -24.07
N LEU A 354 5.59 -14.23 -24.91
CA LEU A 354 4.15 -14.41 -25.02
C LEU A 354 3.81 -15.11 -26.32
N THR A 355 3.20 -16.29 -26.19
CA THR A 355 2.56 -17.00 -27.30
C THR A 355 1.06 -17.03 -27.06
N PHE A 356 0.29 -16.97 -28.15
CA PHE A 356 -1.17 -16.94 -28.10
C PHE A 356 -1.75 -18.14 -28.85
N PRO A 357 -1.78 -19.35 -28.25
CA PRO A 357 -2.47 -20.50 -28.83
C PRO A 357 -3.96 -20.22 -29.07
N PRO A 358 -4.64 -20.92 -29.99
CA PRO A 358 -6.07 -20.73 -30.23
C PRO A 358 -6.88 -20.82 -28.93
N ASN A 359 -7.84 -19.90 -28.77
CA ASN A 359 -8.68 -19.72 -27.57
C ASN A 359 -7.93 -19.25 -26.31
N SER A 360 -6.74 -18.65 -26.45
CA SER A 360 -6.07 -17.98 -25.33
C SER A 360 -6.69 -16.63 -25.01
N THR A 361 -6.54 -16.20 -23.76
CA THR A 361 -6.87 -14.85 -23.28
C THR A 361 -5.60 -14.02 -23.14
N LEU A 362 -5.75 -12.70 -22.98
CA LEU A 362 -4.61 -11.86 -22.63
C LEU A 362 -4.07 -12.25 -21.24
N PRO A 363 -2.74 -12.40 -21.08
CA PRO A 363 -2.12 -12.54 -19.77
C PRO A 363 -2.46 -11.37 -18.84
N PRO A 364 -2.54 -11.59 -17.52
CA PRO A 364 -3.03 -10.59 -16.56
C PRO A 364 -2.12 -9.37 -16.40
N GLN A 365 -0.86 -9.43 -16.86
CA GLN A 365 0.05 -8.28 -16.89
C GLN A 365 -0.17 -7.34 -18.09
N LEU A 366 -0.94 -7.76 -19.10
CA LEU A 366 -1.29 -6.90 -20.23
C LEU A 366 -2.53 -6.08 -19.89
N ILE A 367 -2.37 -4.76 -19.88
CA ILE A 367 -3.41 -3.80 -19.51
C ILE A 367 -4.00 -3.09 -20.73
N HIS A 368 -5.22 -2.60 -20.55
CA HIS A 368 -5.94 -1.74 -21.46
C HIS A 368 -6.03 -0.34 -20.86
N TRP A 369 -6.24 0.65 -21.72
CA TRP A 369 -6.70 1.95 -21.27
C TRP A 369 -8.22 1.91 -21.13
N ARG A 370 -8.69 1.94 -19.88
CA ARG A 370 -10.07 1.75 -19.44
C ARG A 370 -10.59 0.36 -19.78
N ILE A 371 -11.87 0.14 -19.48
CA ILE A 371 -12.56 -1.11 -19.80
C ILE A 371 -12.56 -1.34 -21.32
N PRO A 372 -12.05 -2.48 -21.81
CA PRO A 372 -12.00 -2.76 -23.25
C PRO A 372 -13.38 -3.13 -23.81
N VAL A 373 -13.69 -2.62 -25.00
CA VAL A 373 -14.86 -3.05 -25.77
C VAL A 373 -14.50 -4.35 -26.50
N ARG A 374 -14.84 -5.49 -25.89
CA ARG A 374 -14.45 -6.83 -26.38
C ARG A 374 -14.99 -7.18 -27.76
N GLU A 375 -16.03 -6.51 -28.25
CA GLU A 375 -16.51 -6.69 -29.63
C GLU A 375 -15.54 -6.15 -30.69
N ASN A 376 -14.61 -5.25 -30.32
CA ASN A 376 -13.70 -4.61 -31.27
C ASN A 376 -12.49 -5.47 -31.64
N TYR A 377 -12.20 -6.54 -30.89
CA TYR A 377 -11.04 -7.39 -31.13
C TYR A 377 -11.25 -8.81 -30.59
N GLN A 378 -10.53 -9.76 -31.15
CA GLN A 378 -10.48 -11.13 -30.64
C GLN A 378 -9.03 -11.51 -30.35
N VAL A 379 -8.79 -12.07 -29.17
CA VAL A 379 -7.50 -12.64 -28.79
C VAL A 379 -7.48 -14.08 -29.27
N SER A 380 -6.51 -14.41 -30.12
CA SER A 380 -6.28 -15.76 -30.68
C SER A 380 -7.54 -16.55 -31.02
N ALA A 381 -8.14 -16.22 -32.16
CA ALA A 381 -9.36 -16.88 -32.63
C ALA A 381 -9.21 -18.42 -32.68
N PRO A 382 -10.30 -19.21 -32.61
CA PRO A 382 -10.24 -20.67 -32.60
C PRO A 382 -9.47 -21.30 -33.78
N ASN A 383 -9.39 -20.58 -34.90
CA ASN A 383 -8.73 -21.02 -36.14
C ASN A 383 -7.40 -20.29 -36.41
N HIS A 384 -6.84 -19.59 -35.40
CA HIS A 384 -5.59 -18.84 -35.50
C HIS A 384 -4.38 -19.76 -35.74
#